data_AF-A0A0D6LII1-F1
#
_entry.id   AF-A0A0D6LII1-F1
#
_cell.length_a   1.000
_cell.length_b   1.000
_cell.length_c   1.000
_cell.angle_alpha   90.00
_cell.angle_beta   90.00
_cell.angle_gamma   90.00
#
_symmetry.space_group_name_H-M   'P 1'
#
loop_
_entity.id
_entity.type
_entity.pdbx_description
1 polymer ?
#
loop_
_entity_poly.entity_id
_entity_poly.type
_entity_poly.pdbx_seq_one_letter_code
_entity_poly.pdbx_strand_id
1 'polypeptide(L)'
;MVSKKENEKKLKGPPPPPCGLPPFIDKVPADVQKKLQDIWKNYKQGDKCYNERGETRELLNSLPVEVRKVVYRHTTLPIPLTKAPKDVQERFRAILEDSAVPCGSKTKKMHELAQKVLVLNGDTLDEFNDYHSKVEENTKHIQEMVQRLSPEAKKALDEIFDLHAQEYRLMRNLSETVQNELLDIWKKERDTLPRQVALAWPRASQWL
;
A
#
# COMPACT_ATOMS: atom_id res chain seq x y z
N MET A 1 35.27 0.63 -29.50
CA MET A 1 33.80 0.48 -29.66
C MET A 1 33.34 -0.69 -28.82
N VAL A 2 32.69 -0.45 -27.67
CA VAL A 2 31.47 -1.13 -27.19
C VAL A 2 30.85 -0.18 -26.16
N SER A 3 29.67 0.32 -26.48
CA SER A 3 28.88 1.25 -25.68
C SER A 3 28.41 0.62 -24.37
N LYS A 4 28.87 1.11 -23.22
CA LYS A 4 28.14 0.96 -21.96
C LYS A 4 27.11 2.09 -21.83
N LYS A 5 25.98 1.93 -22.52
CA LYS A 5 24.73 2.61 -22.17
C LYS A 5 23.72 1.52 -21.86
N GLU A 6 23.90 0.88 -20.71
CA GLU A 6 22.96 -0.11 -20.21
C GLU A 6 22.14 0.54 -19.10
N ASN A 7 20.96 1.02 -19.51
CA ASN A 7 19.73 1.10 -18.74
C ASN A 7 19.85 1.14 -17.21
N GLU A 8 20.18 2.31 -16.66
CA GLU A 8 19.57 2.74 -15.40
C GLU A 8 18.09 3.07 -15.67
N LYS A 9 17.24 2.05 -15.74
CA LYS A 9 15.83 2.24 -15.43
C LYS A 9 15.77 2.56 -13.93
N LYS A 10 15.93 3.85 -13.60
CA LYS A 10 15.62 4.38 -12.28
C LYS A 10 14.27 3.80 -11.87
N LEU A 11 14.24 3.03 -10.79
CA LEU A 11 13.03 2.63 -10.09
C LEU A 11 12.29 3.92 -9.70
N LYS A 12 11.45 4.42 -10.62
CA LYS A 12 10.51 5.48 -10.31
C LYS A 12 9.54 4.86 -9.33
N GLY A 13 9.52 5.38 -8.10
CA GLY A 13 8.52 5.00 -7.12
C GLY A 13 7.11 5.12 -7.71
N PRO A 14 6.10 4.49 -7.07
CA PRO A 14 4.73 4.56 -7.56
C PRO A 14 4.37 6.04 -7.83
N PRO A 15 3.70 6.33 -8.96
CA PRO A 15 3.31 7.69 -9.28
C PRO A 15 2.50 8.26 -8.11
N PRO A 16 2.68 9.54 -7.76
CA PRO A 16 1.88 10.14 -6.70
C PRO A 16 0.40 9.95 -7.02
N PRO A 17 -0.46 9.75 -6.00
CA PRO A 17 -1.90 9.62 -6.22
C PRO A 17 -2.40 10.78 -7.09
N PRO A 18 -3.38 10.56 -7.97
CA PRO A 18 -3.93 11.64 -8.80
C PRO A 18 -4.43 12.79 -7.92
N CYS A 19 -4.25 14.02 -8.38
CA CYS A 19 -4.83 15.19 -7.73
C CYS A 19 -6.35 15.18 -7.93
N GLY A 20 -7.09 15.43 -6.85
CA GLY A 20 -8.55 15.44 -6.84
C GLY A 20 -9.11 14.94 -5.51
N LEU A 21 -10.43 14.94 -5.42
CA LEU A 21 -11.15 14.47 -4.24
C LEU A 21 -10.73 13.03 -3.89
N PRO A 22 -10.41 12.72 -2.62
CA PRO A 22 -9.89 11.40 -2.27
C PRO A 22 -10.90 10.28 -2.55
N PRO A 23 -10.45 9.10 -3.03
CA PRO A 23 -11.33 8.00 -3.43
C PRO A 23 -12.08 7.34 -2.25
N PHE A 24 -11.71 7.68 -1.01
CA PHE A 24 -12.33 7.16 0.21
C PHE A 24 -13.40 8.09 0.80
N ILE A 25 -13.77 9.18 0.10
CA ILE A 25 -14.71 10.16 0.65
C ILE A 25 -16.01 9.54 1.15
N ASP A 26 -16.59 8.59 0.41
CA ASP A 26 -17.85 7.94 0.79
C ASP A 26 -17.77 7.11 2.09
N LYS A 27 -16.56 6.86 2.58
CA LYS A 27 -16.30 6.00 3.74
C LYS A 27 -16.03 6.79 5.02
N VAL A 28 -15.82 8.10 4.92
CA VAL A 28 -15.70 8.95 6.10
C VAL A 28 -17.08 9.51 6.51
N PRO A 29 -17.29 9.85 7.79
CA PRO A 29 -18.52 10.49 8.25
C PRO A 29 -18.89 11.75 7.46
N ALA A 30 -20.19 12.05 7.34
CA ALA A 30 -20.71 13.14 6.48
C ALA A 30 -20.10 14.53 6.79
N ASP A 31 -19.77 14.80 8.05
CA ASP A 31 -19.07 16.02 8.46
C ASP A 31 -17.65 16.10 7.89
N VAL A 32 -16.94 14.97 7.83
CA VAL A 32 -15.61 14.86 7.23
C VAL A 32 -15.71 14.94 5.71
N GLN A 33 -16.74 14.34 5.10
CA GLN A 33 -16.99 14.44 3.65
C GLN A 33 -17.14 15.89 3.22
N LYS A 34 -17.94 16.67 3.97
CA LYS A 34 -18.15 18.09 3.68
C LYS A 34 -16.84 18.88 3.78
N LYS A 35 -16.03 18.64 4.82
CA LYS A 35 -14.71 19.27 4.97
C LYS A 35 -13.75 18.91 3.82
N LEU A 36 -13.77 17.66 3.37
CA LEU A 36 -12.97 17.24 2.20
C LEU A 36 -13.45 17.94 0.92
N GLN A 37 -14.76 18.02 0.68
CA GLN A 37 -15.31 18.77 -0.45
C GLN A 37 -14.90 20.25 -0.38
N ASP A 38 -14.91 20.84 0.81
CA ASP A 38 -14.51 22.23 1.01
C ASP A 38 -13.02 22.49 0.73
N ILE A 39 -12.12 21.56 1.08
CA ILE A 39 -10.68 21.64 0.75
C ILE A 39 -10.48 21.61 -0.76
N TRP A 40 -11.18 20.72 -1.46
CA TRP A 40 -10.99 20.49 -2.90
C TRP A 40 -11.90 21.34 -3.80
N LYS A 41 -12.80 22.17 -3.25
CA LYS A 41 -13.84 22.89 -4.03
C LYS A 41 -13.30 23.82 -5.12
N ASN A 42 -12.11 24.39 -4.90
CA ASN A 42 -11.48 25.35 -5.81
C ASN A 42 -10.40 24.71 -6.69
N TYR A 43 -10.15 23.40 -6.53
CA TYR A 43 -9.13 22.70 -7.29
C TYR A 43 -9.55 22.56 -8.76
N LYS A 44 -8.62 22.83 -9.68
CA LYS A 44 -8.83 22.65 -11.12
C LYS A 44 -7.94 21.54 -11.65
N GLN A 45 -8.50 20.70 -12.51
CA GLN A 45 -7.77 19.59 -13.11
C GLN A 45 -6.53 20.09 -13.87
N GLY A 46 -5.37 19.56 -13.51
CA GLY A 46 -4.07 19.96 -14.09
C GLY A 46 -3.26 20.91 -13.20
N ASP A 47 -3.87 21.52 -12.19
CA ASP A 47 -3.15 22.35 -11.23
C ASP A 47 -2.40 21.50 -10.20
N LYS A 48 -1.37 22.11 -9.59
CA LYS A 48 -0.59 21.53 -8.50
C LYS A 48 -1.44 21.47 -7.23
N CYS A 49 -1.71 20.28 -6.71
CA CYS A 49 -2.56 20.07 -5.53
C CYS A 49 -1.80 19.98 -4.19
N TYR A 50 -0.69 20.71 -4.01
CA TYR A 50 0.15 20.55 -2.81
C TYR A 50 -0.56 21.02 -1.54
N ASN A 51 -1.33 22.10 -1.62
CA ASN A 51 -2.01 22.70 -0.47
C ASN A 51 -3.20 21.84 -0.06
N GLU A 52 -4.04 21.45 -1.01
CA GLU A 52 -5.21 20.60 -0.81
C GLU A 52 -4.80 19.25 -0.22
N ARG A 53 -3.65 18.71 -0.65
CA ARG A 53 -3.07 17.50 -0.04
C ARG A 53 -2.60 17.72 1.38
N GLY A 54 -1.95 18.84 1.66
CA GLY A 54 -1.52 19.21 3.00
C GLY A 54 -2.71 19.32 3.94
N GLU A 55 -3.73 20.08 3.56
CA GLU A 55 -4.96 20.26 4.33
C GLU A 55 -5.75 18.97 4.49
N THR A 56 -5.83 18.14 3.44
CA THR A 56 -6.45 16.80 3.54
C THR A 56 -5.70 15.95 4.55
N ARG A 57 -4.36 15.96 4.55
CA ARG A 57 -3.56 15.20 5.51
C ARG A 57 -3.78 15.69 6.94
N GLU A 58 -3.80 17.01 7.16
CA GLU A 58 -4.05 17.59 8.48
C GLU A 58 -5.46 17.28 8.99
N LEU A 59 -6.47 17.40 8.14
CA LEU A 59 -7.83 16.99 8.46
C LEU A 59 -7.85 15.54 8.91
N LEU A 60 -7.33 14.62 8.09
CA LEU A 60 -7.29 13.19 8.42
C LEU A 60 -6.52 12.91 9.72
N ASN A 61 -5.43 13.63 9.96
CA ASN A 61 -4.63 13.49 11.18
C ASN A 61 -5.38 13.88 12.45
N SER A 62 -6.30 14.84 12.36
CA SER A 62 -7.13 15.31 13.47
C SER A 62 -8.32 14.38 13.79
N LEU A 63 -8.63 13.43 12.90
CA LEU A 63 -9.79 12.55 13.08
C LEU A 63 -9.53 11.48 14.16
N PRO A 64 -10.60 11.00 14.83
CA PRO A 64 -10.53 9.85 15.71
C PRO A 64 -9.88 8.66 15.01
N VAL A 65 -9.15 7.86 15.78
CA VAL A 65 -8.41 6.68 15.31
C VAL A 65 -9.31 5.76 14.47
N GLU A 66 -10.55 5.55 14.89
CA GLU A 66 -11.50 4.67 14.17
C GLU A 66 -11.83 5.20 12.77
N VAL A 67 -11.99 6.51 12.62
CA VAL A 67 -12.22 7.13 11.30
C VAL A 67 -10.94 7.11 10.46
N ARG A 68 -9.78 7.35 11.09
CA ARG A 68 -8.46 7.22 10.44
C ARG A 68 -8.24 5.81 9.90
N LYS A 69 -8.62 4.75 10.64
CA LYS A 69 -8.49 3.37 10.18
C LYS A 69 -9.28 3.11 8.90
N VAL A 70 -10.48 3.66 8.77
CA VAL A 70 -11.26 3.51 7.53
C VAL A 70 -10.53 4.11 6.32
N VAL A 71 -9.73 5.15 6.53
CA VAL A 71 -8.95 5.84 5.49
C VAL A 71 -7.61 5.18 5.21
N TYR A 72 -6.88 4.78 6.26
CA TYR A 72 -5.51 4.25 6.17
C TYR A 72 -5.44 2.73 6.07
N ARG A 73 -6.38 1.97 6.65
CA ARG A 73 -6.56 0.52 6.38
C ARG A 73 -7.30 0.28 5.07
N HIS A 74 -7.03 1.10 4.06
CA HIS A 74 -7.33 0.68 2.70
C HIS A 74 -6.23 -0.24 2.25
N THR A 75 -6.46 -1.51 2.50
CA THR A 75 -5.97 -2.57 1.64
C THR A 75 -6.19 -2.13 0.19
N THR A 76 -5.09 -1.71 -0.44
CA THR A 76 -5.13 -1.17 -1.78
C THR A 76 -5.37 -2.32 -2.73
N LEU A 77 -6.54 -2.31 -3.35
CA LEU A 77 -6.80 -3.25 -4.42
C LEU A 77 -5.87 -2.94 -5.60
N PRO A 78 -5.34 -3.96 -6.27
CA PRO A 78 -4.76 -3.80 -7.61
C PRO A 78 -5.66 -2.94 -8.49
N ILE A 79 -5.06 -2.04 -9.28
CA ILE A 79 -5.79 -1.08 -10.12
C ILE A 79 -6.88 -1.75 -10.98
N PRO A 80 -6.66 -2.92 -11.63
CA PRO A 80 -7.70 -3.59 -12.40
C PRO A 80 -8.97 -3.88 -11.59
N LEU A 81 -8.82 -4.22 -10.31
CA LEU A 81 -9.94 -4.55 -9.43
C LEU A 81 -10.72 -3.33 -8.95
N THR A 82 -10.18 -2.11 -9.11
CA THR A 82 -10.90 -0.88 -8.72
C THR A 82 -12.12 -0.59 -9.60
N LYS A 83 -12.16 -1.16 -10.81
CA LYS A 83 -13.26 -1.06 -11.76
C LYS A 83 -14.36 -2.11 -11.53
N ALA A 84 -14.07 -3.15 -10.75
CA ALA A 84 -15.04 -4.21 -10.47
C ALA A 84 -16.19 -3.69 -9.58
N PRO A 85 -17.38 -4.32 -9.60
CA PRO A 85 -18.46 -4.01 -8.67
C PRO A 85 -18.02 -4.04 -7.20
N LYS A 86 -18.63 -3.21 -6.34
CA LYS A 86 -18.23 -3.07 -4.93
C LYS A 86 -18.26 -4.39 -4.17
N ASP A 87 -19.27 -5.23 -4.41
CA ASP A 87 -19.39 -6.56 -3.80
C ASP A 87 -18.25 -7.51 -4.22
N VAL A 88 -17.79 -7.40 -5.47
CA VAL A 88 -16.63 -8.14 -5.97
C VAL A 88 -15.35 -7.63 -5.31
N GLN A 89 -15.18 -6.30 -5.24
CA GLN A 89 -14.03 -5.67 -4.56
C GLN A 89 -13.87 -6.12 -3.10
N GLU A 90 -14.97 -6.21 -2.34
CA GLU A 90 -14.93 -6.66 -0.95
C GLU A 90 -14.44 -8.11 -0.80
N ARG A 91 -14.74 -8.99 -1.76
CA ARG A 91 -14.21 -10.37 -1.74
C ARG A 91 -12.69 -10.40 -1.89
N PHE A 92 -12.12 -9.51 -2.69
CA PHE A 92 -10.66 -9.38 -2.81
C PHE A 92 -10.03 -8.76 -1.57
N ARG A 93 -10.67 -7.73 -0.98
CA ARG A 93 -10.22 -7.14 0.28
C ARG A 93 -10.19 -8.18 1.40
N ALA A 94 -11.21 -9.03 1.48
CA ALA A 94 -11.25 -10.11 2.47
C ALA A 94 -10.03 -11.05 2.38
N ILE A 95 -9.55 -11.40 1.17
CA ILE A 95 -8.33 -12.22 1.01
C ILE A 95 -7.08 -11.48 1.52
N LEU A 96 -7.01 -10.19 1.23
CA LEU A 96 -5.87 -9.35 1.56
C LEU A 96 -5.81 -9.02 3.06
N GLU A 97 -6.95 -8.88 3.71
CA GLU A 97 -7.10 -8.62 5.14
C GLU A 97 -7.08 -9.91 5.97
N ASP A 98 -7.33 -11.06 5.33
CA ASP A 98 -7.26 -12.35 5.99
C ASP A 98 -5.82 -12.67 6.39
N SER A 99 -5.58 -12.39 7.66
CA SER A 99 -4.35 -12.66 8.37
C SER A 99 -4.01 -14.15 8.55
N ALA A 100 -4.95 -15.08 8.33
CA ALA A 100 -4.65 -16.49 8.23
C ALA A 100 -4.00 -16.86 6.88
N VAL A 101 -4.03 -15.96 5.89
CA VAL A 101 -3.37 -16.14 4.60
C VAL A 101 -1.96 -15.55 4.64
N PRO A 102 -0.90 -16.37 4.46
CA PRO A 102 0.45 -15.86 4.30
C PRO A 102 0.54 -14.89 3.13
N CYS A 103 1.27 -13.78 3.29
CA CYS A 103 1.38 -12.72 2.27
C CYS A 103 1.75 -13.27 0.88
N GLY A 104 2.71 -14.20 0.78
CA GLY A 104 3.12 -14.81 -0.48
C GLY A 104 2.04 -15.66 -1.17
N SER A 105 1.01 -16.09 -0.44
CA SER A 105 -0.10 -16.89 -0.98
C SER A 105 -1.32 -16.05 -1.38
N LYS A 106 -1.38 -14.78 -0.95
CA LYS A 106 -2.51 -13.88 -1.25
C LYS A 106 -2.66 -13.66 -2.76
N THR A 107 -1.57 -13.46 -3.48
CA THR A 107 -1.58 -13.28 -4.95
C THR A 107 -2.24 -14.45 -5.67
N LYS A 108 -1.87 -15.69 -5.32
CA LYS A 108 -2.46 -16.90 -5.90
C LYS A 108 -3.96 -17.01 -5.59
N LYS A 109 -4.35 -16.78 -4.33
CA LYS A 109 -5.78 -16.79 -3.94
C LYS A 109 -6.59 -15.72 -4.68
N MET A 110 -6.02 -14.52 -4.86
CA MET A 110 -6.66 -13.46 -5.66
C MET A 110 -6.82 -13.89 -7.12
N HIS A 111 -5.83 -14.53 -7.72
CA HIS A 111 -5.95 -15.04 -9.08
C HIS A 111 -7.05 -16.10 -9.21
N GLU A 112 -7.10 -17.07 -8.31
CA GLU A 112 -8.18 -18.07 -8.29
C GLU A 112 -9.56 -17.44 -8.11
N LEU A 113 -9.68 -16.39 -7.30
CA LEU A 113 -10.93 -15.64 -7.13
C LEU A 113 -11.30 -14.89 -8.42
N ALA A 114 -10.33 -14.20 -9.04
CA ALA A 114 -10.52 -13.46 -10.28
C ALA A 114 -11.08 -14.33 -11.41
N GLN A 115 -10.52 -15.53 -11.60
CA GLN A 115 -11.03 -16.50 -12.58
C GLN A 115 -12.46 -16.98 -12.31
N LYS A 116 -13.04 -16.71 -11.13
CA LYS A 116 -14.43 -17.07 -10.80
C LYS A 116 -15.38 -15.89 -10.89
N VAL A 117 -14.94 -14.71 -10.41
CA VAL A 117 -15.83 -13.56 -10.21
C VAL A 117 -15.73 -12.50 -11.30
N LEU A 118 -14.67 -12.51 -12.10
CA LEU A 118 -14.47 -11.55 -13.20
C LEU A 118 -14.77 -12.13 -14.58
N VAL A 119 -15.15 -13.40 -14.69
CA VAL A 119 -15.45 -14.08 -15.98
C VAL A 119 -16.49 -13.34 -16.82
N LEU A 120 -17.45 -12.69 -16.16
CA LEU A 120 -18.51 -11.92 -16.84
C LEU A 120 -18.03 -10.53 -17.30
N ASN A 121 -16.90 -10.04 -16.79
CA ASN A 121 -16.27 -8.77 -17.17
C ASN A 121 -14.93 -9.05 -17.86
N GLY A 122 -14.98 -9.48 -19.13
CA GLY A 122 -13.81 -9.86 -19.93
C GLY A 122 -12.66 -8.84 -19.86
N ASP A 123 -12.94 -7.55 -20.10
CA ASP A 123 -11.93 -6.49 -20.03
C ASP A 123 -11.25 -6.38 -18.65
N THR A 124 -12.02 -6.54 -17.56
CA THR A 124 -11.46 -6.47 -16.20
C THR A 124 -10.64 -7.72 -15.86
N LEU A 125 -11.06 -8.89 -16.35
CA LEU A 125 -10.33 -10.13 -16.20
C LEU A 125 -9.00 -10.09 -16.97
N ASP A 126 -9.00 -9.56 -18.19
CA ASP A 126 -7.79 -9.42 -19.01
C ASP A 126 -6.79 -8.45 -18.38
N GLU A 127 -7.25 -7.28 -17.91
CA GLU A 127 -6.40 -6.34 -17.16
C GLU A 127 -5.84 -6.96 -15.87
N PHE A 128 -6.63 -7.78 -15.18
CA PHE A 128 -6.18 -8.47 -13.97
C PHE A 128 -5.13 -9.55 -14.30
N ASN A 129 -5.32 -10.31 -15.38
CA ASN A 129 -4.38 -11.34 -15.81
C ASN A 129 -3.03 -10.72 -16.22
N ASP A 130 -3.03 -9.60 -16.95
CA ASP A 130 -1.82 -8.85 -17.28
C ASP A 130 -1.09 -8.35 -16.01
N TYR A 131 -1.84 -7.79 -15.05
CA TYR A 131 -1.28 -7.44 -13.74
C TYR A 131 -0.66 -8.65 -13.03
N HIS A 132 -1.35 -9.79 -13.01
CA HIS A 132 -0.88 -11.01 -12.35
C HIS A 132 0.40 -11.54 -13.01
N SER A 133 0.46 -11.61 -14.33
CA SER A 133 1.67 -12.02 -15.06
C SER A 133 2.86 -11.13 -14.74
N LYS A 134 2.68 -9.81 -14.67
CA LYS A 134 3.74 -8.88 -14.27
C LYS A 134 4.23 -9.11 -12.85
N VAL A 135 3.32 -9.44 -11.92
CA VAL A 135 3.69 -9.79 -10.54
C VAL A 135 4.49 -11.09 -10.51
N GLU A 136 4.10 -12.11 -11.28
CA GLU A 136 4.84 -13.36 -11.39
C GLU A 136 6.23 -13.18 -12.00
N GLU A 137 6.36 -12.40 -13.07
CA GLU A 137 7.63 -12.06 -13.70
C GLU A 137 8.56 -11.34 -12.71
N ASN A 138 8.06 -10.32 -12.01
CA ASN A 138 8.84 -9.61 -10.98
C ASN A 138 9.24 -10.55 -9.83
N THR A 139 8.36 -11.47 -9.42
CA THR A 139 8.66 -12.45 -8.38
C THR A 139 9.79 -13.38 -8.82
N LYS A 140 9.74 -13.90 -10.05
CA LYS A 140 10.81 -14.71 -10.63
C LYS A 140 12.12 -13.93 -10.72
N HIS A 141 12.07 -12.68 -11.18
CA HIS A 141 13.25 -11.82 -11.27
C HIS A 141 13.90 -11.59 -9.89
N ILE A 142 13.11 -11.33 -8.86
CA ILE A 142 13.62 -11.21 -7.48
C ILE A 142 14.23 -12.53 -7.03
N GLN A 143 13.60 -13.67 -7.31
CA GLN A 143 14.16 -14.98 -6.98
C GLN A 143 15.49 -15.23 -7.68
N GLU A 144 15.64 -14.85 -8.95
CA GLU A 144 16.92 -14.93 -9.67
C GLU A 144 17.98 -14.03 -9.02
N MET A 145 17.62 -12.81 -8.62
CA MET A 145 18.52 -11.93 -7.86
C MET A 145 18.96 -12.58 -6.55
N VAL A 146 18.02 -13.17 -5.81
CA VAL A 146 18.30 -13.91 -4.57
C VAL A 146 19.26 -15.06 -4.85
N GLN A 147 19.06 -15.82 -5.93
CA GLN A 147 19.96 -16.94 -6.27
C GLN A 147 21.39 -16.51 -6.57
N ARG A 148 21.57 -15.29 -7.10
CA ARG A 148 22.88 -14.71 -7.41
C ARG A 148 23.59 -14.10 -6.19
N LEU A 149 22.93 -14.03 -5.03
CA LEU A 149 23.56 -13.55 -3.80
C LEU A 149 24.64 -14.52 -3.32
N SER A 150 25.65 -13.98 -2.62
CA SER A 150 26.62 -14.81 -1.91
C SER A 150 25.92 -15.59 -0.78
N PRO A 151 26.49 -16.71 -0.31
CA PRO A 151 25.93 -17.47 0.81
C PRO A 151 25.69 -16.61 2.06
N GLU A 152 26.61 -15.68 2.36
CA GLU A 152 26.50 -14.75 3.50
C GLU A 152 25.36 -13.77 3.31
N ALA A 153 25.18 -13.24 2.09
CA ALA A 153 24.09 -12.33 1.77
C ALA A 153 22.73 -13.03 1.77
N LYS A 154 22.64 -14.30 1.31
CA LYS A 154 21.43 -15.11 1.41
C LYS A 154 21.05 -15.32 2.88
N LYS A 155 22.02 -15.73 3.70
CA LYS A 155 21.81 -15.93 5.14
C LYS A 155 21.31 -14.64 5.83
N ALA A 156 21.95 -13.51 5.55
CA ALA A 156 21.53 -12.23 6.10
C ALA A 156 20.12 -11.83 5.63
N LEU A 157 19.78 -12.08 4.37
CA LEU A 157 18.45 -11.81 3.83
C LEU A 157 17.38 -12.66 4.52
N ASP A 158 17.65 -13.96 4.75
CA ASP A 158 16.76 -14.86 5.46
C ASP A 158 16.54 -14.41 6.91
N GLU A 159 17.61 -14.03 7.63
CA GLU A 159 17.52 -13.49 8.99
C GLU A 159 16.68 -12.20 9.04
N ILE A 160 16.84 -11.31 8.06
CA ILE A 160 16.02 -10.08 7.94
C ILE A 160 14.54 -10.43 7.72
N PHE A 161 14.24 -11.41 6.87
CA PHE A 161 12.85 -11.86 6.66
C PHE A 161 12.23 -12.43 7.94
N ASP A 162 12.99 -13.23 8.69
CA ASP A 162 12.52 -13.78 9.96
C ASP A 162 12.28 -12.69 11.01
N LEU A 163 13.14 -11.67 11.08
CA LEU A 163 12.95 -10.51 11.95
C LEU A 163 11.67 -9.73 11.59
N HIS A 164 11.44 -9.44 10.31
CA HIS A 164 10.19 -8.80 9.88
C HIS A 164 8.96 -9.65 10.20
N ALA A 165 9.05 -10.98 10.04
CA ALA A 165 7.96 -11.87 10.38
C ALA A 165 7.68 -11.87 11.90
N GLN A 166 8.72 -11.77 12.73
CA GLN A 166 8.58 -11.64 14.19
C GLN A 166 7.95 -10.30 14.58
N GLU A 167 8.42 -9.19 14.00
CA GLU A 167 7.86 -7.84 14.21
C GLU A 167 6.36 -7.82 13.85
N TYR A 168 6.00 -8.35 12.69
CA TYR A 168 4.61 -8.45 12.26
C TYR A 168 3.75 -9.29 13.22
N ARG A 169 4.26 -10.45 13.65
CA ARG A 169 3.55 -11.31 14.62
C ARG A 169 3.34 -10.61 15.96
N LEU A 170 4.36 -9.91 16.47
CA LEU A 170 4.27 -9.14 17.71
C LEU A 170 3.17 -8.10 17.58
N MET A 171 3.26 -7.23 16.57
CA MET A 171 2.29 -6.15 16.33
C MET A 171 0.86 -6.68 16.22
N ARG A 172 0.65 -7.77 15.48
CA ARG A 172 -0.68 -8.38 15.32
C ARG A 172 -1.25 -8.95 16.62
N ASN A 173 -0.40 -9.48 17.50
CA ASN A 173 -0.84 -10.11 18.75
C ASN A 173 -1.13 -9.08 19.86
N LEU A 174 -0.75 -7.82 19.69
CA LEU A 174 -1.10 -6.74 20.61
C LEU A 174 -2.59 -6.40 20.52
N SER A 175 -3.16 -5.90 21.61
CA SER A 175 -4.50 -5.32 21.56
C SER A 175 -4.54 -4.12 20.62
N GLU A 176 -5.71 -3.86 20.03
CA GLU A 176 -5.87 -2.75 19.08
C GLU A 176 -5.52 -1.39 19.71
N THR A 177 -5.86 -1.17 20.98
CA THR A 177 -5.50 0.03 21.73
C THR A 177 -3.99 0.22 21.77
N VAL A 178 -3.25 -0.82 22.13
CA VAL A 178 -1.78 -0.77 22.22
C VAL A 178 -1.15 -0.57 20.84
N GLN A 179 -1.67 -1.22 19.80
CA GLN A 179 -1.20 -0.98 18.42
C GLN A 179 -1.34 0.49 18.03
N ASN A 180 -2.46 1.13 18.36
CA ASN A 180 -2.71 2.53 18.04
C ASN A 180 -1.79 3.49 18.82
N GLU A 181 -1.53 3.20 20.10
CA GLU A 181 -0.58 3.99 20.91
C GLU A 181 0.84 3.96 20.31
N LEU A 182 1.32 2.78 19.93
CA LEU A 182 2.62 2.62 19.28
C LEU A 182 2.68 3.34 17.92
N LEU A 183 1.62 3.20 17.12
CA LEU A 183 1.49 3.89 15.83
C LEU A 183 1.51 5.42 15.99
N ASP A 184 0.87 5.97 17.02
CA ASP A 184 0.85 7.40 17.27
C ASP A 184 2.23 7.93 17.72
N ILE A 185 3.01 7.14 18.49
CA ILE A 185 4.41 7.46 18.80
C ILE A 185 5.24 7.53 17.52
N TRP A 186 5.20 6.49 16.69
CA TRP A 186 5.99 6.45 15.45
C TRP A 186 5.57 7.54 14.47
N LYS A 187 4.28 7.86 14.41
CA LYS A 187 3.78 9.00 13.63
C LYS A 187 4.39 10.30 14.12
N LYS A 188 4.39 10.54 15.43
CA LYS A 188 4.96 11.74 16.04
C LYS A 188 6.46 11.83 15.78
N GLU A 189 7.20 10.73 15.89
CA GLU A 189 8.64 10.70 15.58
C GLU A 189 8.90 11.07 14.12
N ARG A 190 8.20 10.43 13.18
CA ARG A 190 8.31 10.72 11.75
C ARG A 190 8.01 12.19 11.42
N ASP A 191 7.01 12.76 12.08
CA ASP A 191 6.54 14.12 11.78
C ASP A 191 7.39 15.20 12.49
N THR A 192 8.09 14.87 13.59
CA THR A 192 8.93 15.81 14.36
C THR A 192 10.41 15.78 13.99
N LEU A 193 10.95 14.63 13.58
CA LEU A 193 12.37 14.52 13.27
C LEU A 193 12.68 15.07 11.87
N PRO A 194 13.76 15.87 11.70
CA PRO A 194 14.23 16.25 10.38
C PRO A 194 14.44 15.01 9.51
N ARG A 195 14.05 15.08 8.22
CA ARG A 195 14.16 13.95 7.27
C ARG A 195 15.53 13.27 7.24
N GLN A 196 16.59 14.00 7.57
CA GLN A 196 17.98 13.52 7.61
C GLN A 196 18.27 12.66 8.85
N VAL A 197 17.59 12.91 9.98
CA VAL A 197 17.71 12.16 11.23
C VAL A 197 16.73 10.97 11.28
N ALA A 198 15.57 11.11 10.64
CA ALA A 198 14.58 10.04 10.50
C ALA A 198 15.08 8.79 9.72
N LEU A 199 16.24 8.88 9.06
CA LEU A 199 16.90 7.75 8.38
C LEU A 199 17.76 6.89 9.32
N ALA A 200 18.10 7.38 10.51
CA ALA A 200 19.03 6.73 11.44
C ALA A 200 18.36 5.83 12.48
N TRP A 201 17.04 5.95 12.65
CA TRP A 201 16.25 5.08 13.52
C TRP A 201 15.62 3.97 12.67
N PRO A 202 15.53 2.71 13.14
CA PRO A 202 14.88 1.64 12.39
C PRO A 202 13.51 2.14 11.92
N ARG A 203 13.33 2.19 10.59
CA ARG A 203 12.06 2.53 9.95
C ARG A 203 11.04 1.42 10.28
N ALA A 204 10.56 1.38 11.52
CA ALA A 204 9.60 0.40 12.04
C ALA A 204 8.19 0.53 11.42
N SER A 205 8.07 1.24 10.28
CA SER A 205 6.77 1.56 9.69
C SER A 205 6.83 1.75 8.17
N GLN A 206 7.77 1.11 7.46
CA GLN A 206 7.65 1.03 6.00
C GLN A 206 6.56 0.04 5.51
N TRP A 207 5.89 -0.66 6.43
CA TRP A 207 4.91 -1.71 6.13
C TRP A 207 3.62 -1.63 6.96
N LEU A 208 3.29 -0.44 7.50
CA LEU A 208 1.94 -0.06 7.97
C LEU A 208 1.42 1.07 7.08
#